data_AF-A0A0F7ZXE2-F1
#
_entry.id   AF-A0A0F7ZXE2-F1
#
_cell.length_a   1.000
_cell.length_b   1.000
_cell.length_c   1.000
_cell.angle_alpha   90.00
_cell.angle_beta   90.00
_cell.angle_gamma   90.00
#
_symmetry.space_group_name_H-M   'P 1'
#
loop_
_entity.id
_entity.type
_entity.pdbx_description
1 polymer ?
#
loop_
_entity_poly.entity_id
_entity_poly.type
_entity_poly.pdbx_seq_one_letter_code
_entity_poly.pdbx_strand_id
1 'polypeptide(L)'
;MPHPTADLASPLASAIPSKSSHAHVAIVGAGPRGTSALERLCASAAEFLTPGMRITVHVVDPSRPGPGVVWRTTQSTELLMNTVTSQVTLFTDDSVVCSGPIRHGPSLYEWAQNAVPDLGPDDYPTRGRGGCFTRSSKGLVYHPSGKEPRMYAGSRRGIPYQARGDNSKGAYGRHLPLILTKDVIASFRDRANTKNAPDFLKDIWPIVSKEVETVYYEALLKQKGSLPREFRTRFLATPHKSVEESQLLDELEVSLGERWSWDRISKPYDEQSLASQDTWREWMLTYLREDAQEARLGNVDGPLKAALDVMRDLRNEIRLVVDHSGLSGASRCDHLDRWYTPLNAFLSIGPPRLRIEQMIALIEAGILDVLGPRLQVRSEDGAWYASSPDLPNSAVRVTTLIEARLPEPNLRHTADELLSHLMKAGQCRPHVIDGYETGGLDVTHSPYRLIDSKGRAHARRFAIGVPTEGVHWVTAAGARPGVNSVTLADTDAVARAALELAKSELQAAEAPKMASQVQSSPLAWRRLSRSAISKEGMQWAKAERVQFA
;
A
#
# COMPACT_ATOMS: atom_id res chain seq x y z
N MET A 1 -66.68 65.56 -17.75
CA MET A 1 -66.38 64.61 -16.66
C MET A 1 -65.68 63.39 -17.24
N PRO A 2 -64.45 63.06 -16.81
CA PRO A 2 -63.88 61.75 -17.11
C PRO A 2 -63.40 61.01 -15.85
N HIS A 3 -63.71 59.72 -15.77
CA HIS A 3 -63.02 58.66 -15.02
C HIS A 3 -63.41 57.31 -15.65
N PRO A 4 -62.64 56.20 -15.47
CA PRO A 4 -61.31 56.07 -14.87
C PRO A 4 -60.30 55.25 -15.70
N THR A 5 -59.03 55.43 -15.37
CA THR A 5 -57.88 54.59 -15.73
C THR A 5 -57.79 53.37 -14.81
N ALA A 6 -57.54 52.19 -15.38
CA ALA A 6 -57.24 50.96 -14.66
C ALA A 6 -55.72 50.72 -14.56
N ASP A 7 -55.28 50.32 -13.37
CA ASP A 7 -53.92 49.99 -12.96
C ASP A 7 -53.25 48.91 -13.82
N LEU A 8 -52.00 49.17 -14.24
CA LEU A 8 -51.06 48.15 -14.69
C LEU A 8 -50.06 47.89 -13.56
N ALA A 9 -50.30 46.82 -12.79
CA ALA A 9 -49.30 46.25 -11.90
C ALA A 9 -48.23 45.53 -12.73
N SER A 10 -46.96 45.89 -12.52
CA SER A 10 -45.79 45.21 -13.06
C SER A 10 -45.17 44.32 -11.99
N PRO A 11 -45.00 43.00 -12.22
CA PRO A 11 -44.10 42.19 -11.42
C PRO A 11 -42.97 41.65 -12.30
N LEU A 12 -41.87 42.39 -12.39
CA LEU A 12 -40.58 41.85 -12.80
C LEU A 12 -39.52 42.30 -11.81
N ALA A 13 -39.57 41.69 -10.61
CA ALA A 13 -38.37 41.52 -9.83
C ALA A 13 -37.52 40.46 -10.53
N SER A 14 -36.63 40.89 -11.43
CA SER A 14 -35.58 40.02 -11.94
C SER A 14 -34.71 39.59 -10.75
N ALA A 15 -34.74 38.32 -10.40
CA ALA A 15 -33.79 37.74 -9.47
C ALA A 15 -32.37 38.05 -9.98
N ILE A 16 -31.65 38.88 -9.23
CA ILE A 16 -30.21 39.08 -9.44
C ILE A 16 -29.59 37.69 -9.31
N PRO A 17 -28.80 37.19 -10.30
CA PRO A 17 -28.13 35.91 -10.12
C PRO A 17 -27.24 36.05 -8.88
N SER A 18 -27.45 35.20 -7.88
CA SER A 18 -26.55 35.14 -6.73
C SER A 18 -25.13 34.95 -7.30
N LYS A 19 -24.18 35.77 -6.85
CA LYS A 19 -22.78 35.58 -7.20
C LYS A 19 -22.43 34.13 -6.88
N SER A 20 -22.10 33.32 -7.89
CA SER A 20 -21.62 31.97 -7.65
C SER A 20 -20.34 32.07 -6.83
N SER A 21 -20.40 31.64 -5.58
CA SER A 21 -19.21 31.48 -4.75
C SER A 21 -18.36 30.36 -5.36
N HIS A 22 -17.05 30.58 -5.45
CA HIS A 22 -16.14 29.68 -6.15
C HIS A 22 -14.92 29.38 -5.28
N ALA A 23 -14.64 28.10 -5.04
CA ALA A 23 -13.48 27.62 -4.29
C ALA A 23 -12.64 26.65 -5.14
N HIS A 24 -11.40 26.43 -4.71
CA HIS A 24 -10.44 25.60 -5.44
C HIS A 24 -9.84 24.54 -4.51
N VAL A 25 -9.78 23.31 -5.00
CA VAL A 25 -9.08 22.19 -4.34
C VAL A 25 -8.01 21.69 -5.31
N ALA A 26 -6.81 21.41 -4.82
CA ALA A 26 -5.74 20.83 -5.63
C ALA A 26 -5.37 19.45 -5.10
N ILE A 27 -5.33 18.46 -5.99
CA ILE A 27 -4.79 17.12 -5.76
C ILE A 27 -3.44 17.08 -6.47
N VAL A 28 -2.37 16.82 -5.71
CA VAL A 28 -1.04 16.60 -6.28
C VAL A 28 -0.75 15.11 -6.27
N GLY A 29 -0.52 14.54 -7.45
CA GLY A 29 -0.47 13.12 -7.74
C GLY A 29 -1.82 12.60 -8.26
N ALA A 30 -1.81 12.00 -9.44
CA ALA A 30 -2.94 11.41 -10.13
C ALA A 30 -2.79 9.89 -10.32
N GLY A 31 -2.00 9.25 -9.46
CA GLY A 31 -1.96 7.79 -9.32
C GLY A 31 -3.21 7.25 -8.58
N PRO A 32 -3.17 5.99 -8.10
CA PRO A 32 -4.32 5.35 -7.48
C PRO A 32 -4.94 6.15 -6.33
N ARG A 33 -4.13 6.72 -5.43
CA ARG A 33 -4.61 7.49 -4.28
C ARG A 33 -5.21 8.84 -4.66
N GLY A 34 -4.60 9.55 -5.60
CA GLY A 34 -5.14 10.81 -6.10
C GLY A 34 -6.46 10.61 -6.84
N THR A 35 -6.54 9.51 -7.59
CA THR A 35 -7.78 9.09 -8.27
C THR A 35 -8.87 8.74 -7.26
N SER A 36 -8.55 7.96 -6.21
CA SER A 36 -9.49 7.70 -5.11
C SER A 36 -9.90 8.99 -4.38
N ALA A 37 -8.99 9.91 -4.10
CA ALA A 37 -9.34 11.20 -3.49
C ALA A 37 -10.29 12.03 -4.37
N LEU A 38 -10.09 12.03 -5.69
CA LEU A 38 -11.01 12.66 -6.64
C LEU A 38 -12.39 11.99 -6.62
N GLU A 39 -12.44 10.65 -6.64
CA GLU A 39 -13.70 9.90 -6.50
C GLU A 39 -14.42 10.28 -5.21
N ARG A 40 -13.71 10.30 -4.08
CA ARG A 40 -14.28 10.66 -2.77
C ARG A 40 -14.79 12.09 -2.70
N LEU A 41 -14.09 13.04 -3.34
CA LEU A 41 -14.56 14.42 -3.48
C LEU A 41 -15.89 14.47 -4.23
N CYS A 42 -15.99 13.80 -5.38
CA CYS A 42 -17.21 13.72 -6.16
C CYS A 42 -18.35 13.06 -5.39
N ALA A 43 -18.07 11.93 -4.72
CA ALA A 43 -19.05 11.17 -3.96
C ALA A 43 -19.66 11.98 -2.81
N SER A 44 -18.84 12.78 -2.12
CA SER A 44 -19.26 13.57 -0.95
C SER A 44 -19.75 14.98 -1.31
N ALA A 45 -19.50 15.49 -2.52
CA ALA A 45 -19.75 16.89 -2.88
C ALA A 45 -21.19 17.38 -2.56
N ALA A 46 -22.20 16.53 -2.81
CA ALA A 46 -23.60 16.86 -2.59
C ALA A 46 -23.96 17.10 -1.11
N GLU A 47 -23.17 16.58 -0.17
CA GLU A 47 -23.38 16.80 1.28
C GLU A 47 -22.85 18.17 1.75
N PHE A 48 -21.90 18.76 1.01
CA PHE A 48 -21.22 20.00 1.40
C PHE A 48 -21.63 21.21 0.57
N LEU A 49 -22.00 21.00 -0.71
CA LEU A 49 -22.28 22.08 -1.65
C LEU A 49 -23.78 22.29 -1.84
N THR A 50 -24.21 23.54 -1.71
CA THR A 50 -25.59 23.97 -2.02
C THR A 50 -25.69 24.52 -3.45
N PRO A 51 -26.90 24.64 -4.03
CA PRO A 51 -27.07 25.28 -5.33
C PRO A 51 -26.46 26.69 -5.36
N GLY A 52 -25.58 26.94 -6.33
CA GLY A 52 -24.85 28.22 -6.47
C GLY A 52 -23.38 28.17 -6.04
N MET A 53 -23.02 27.22 -5.17
CA MET A 53 -21.63 26.95 -4.81
C MET A 53 -20.92 26.17 -5.90
N ARG A 54 -19.66 26.54 -6.21
CA ARG A 54 -18.83 25.84 -7.18
C ARG A 54 -17.44 25.54 -6.61
N ILE A 55 -16.96 24.33 -6.85
CA ILE A 55 -15.58 23.94 -6.61
C ILE A 55 -14.92 23.60 -7.95
N THR A 56 -13.70 24.09 -8.16
CA THR A 56 -12.81 23.55 -9.20
C THR A 56 -11.75 22.67 -8.54
N VAL A 57 -11.69 21.41 -8.97
CA VAL A 57 -10.63 20.48 -8.58
C VAL A 57 -9.52 20.51 -9.62
N HIS A 58 -8.32 20.89 -9.19
CA HIS A 58 -7.11 20.84 -9.99
C HIS A 58 -6.41 19.51 -9.72
N VAL A 59 -6.12 18.73 -10.75
CA VAL A 59 -5.34 17.49 -10.64
C VAL A 59 -3.98 17.73 -11.25
N VAL A 60 -2.92 17.65 -10.45
CA VAL A 60 -1.55 17.99 -10.84
C VAL A 60 -0.70 16.74 -10.78
N ASP A 61 -0.21 16.26 -11.92
CA ASP A 61 0.71 15.13 -12.01
C ASP A 61 1.69 15.37 -13.18
N PRO A 62 2.99 15.05 -13.03
CA PRO A 62 3.95 15.14 -14.13
C PRO A 62 3.70 14.10 -15.23
N SER A 63 2.90 13.08 -14.96
CA SER A 63 2.53 11.98 -15.85
C SER A 63 1.05 12.04 -16.25
N ARG A 64 0.65 11.14 -17.15
CA ARG A 64 -0.76 11.04 -17.58
C ARG A 64 -1.67 10.74 -16.37
N PRO A 65 -2.77 11.49 -16.18
CA PRO A 65 -3.74 11.24 -15.12
C PRO A 65 -4.35 9.84 -15.21
N GLY A 66 -4.50 9.15 -14.06
CA GLY A 66 -5.00 7.78 -13.97
C GLY A 66 -3.88 6.77 -13.67
N PRO A 67 -3.07 6.36 -14.67
CA PRO A 67 -1.95 5.45 -14.44
C PRO A 67 -0.80 6.10 -13.65
N GLY A 68 -0.64 7.42 -13.74
CA GLY A 68 0.48 8.15 -13.17
C GLY A 68 1.83 7.61 -13.67
N VAL A 69 2.88 7.85 -12.88
CA VAL A 69 4.23 7.32 -13.18
C VAL A 69 4.34 5.80 -12.98
N VAL A 70 3.45 5.22 -12.16
CA VAL A 70 3.55 3.82 -11.70
C VAL A 70 2.97 2.83 -12.71
N TRP A 71 1.85 3.16 -13.35
CA TRP A 71 1.14 2.24 -14.26
C TRP A 71 1.13 2.75 -15.71
N ARG A 72 2.23 3.38 -16.15
CA ARG A 72 2.33 3.98 -17.49
C ARG A 72 1.91 2.98 -18.56
N THR A 73 0.97 3.38 -19.41
CA THR A 73 0.47 2.51 -20.51
C THR A 73 1.54 2.20 -21.57
N THR A 74 2.67 2.93 -21.54
CA THR A 74 3.84 2.73 -22.39
C THR A 74 4.99 2.00 -21.67
N GLN A 75 4.78 1.48 -20.47
CA GLN A 75 5.82 0.72 -19.76
C GLN A 75 6.12 -0.60 -20.45
N SER A 76 7.30 -1.16 -20.18
CA SER A 76 7.67 -2.48 -20.70
C SER A 76 6.62 -3.51 -20.32
N THR A 77 6.27 -4.39 -21.26
CA THR A 77 5.39 -5.56 -21.01
C THR A 77 5.98 -6.54 -20.00
N GLU A 78 7.26 -6.37 -19.63
CA GLU A 78 7.93 -7.14 -18.58
C GLU A 78 7.66 -6.60 -17.16
N LEU A 79 7.11 -5.38 -17.04
CA LEU A 79 6.73 -4.77 -15.75
C LEU A 79 5.26 -5.07 -15.48
N LEU A 80 5.04 -6.21 -14.81
CA LEU A 80 3.70 -6.73 -14.52
C LEU A 80 3.31 -6.51 -13.05
N MET A 81 2.01 -6.31 -12.83
CA MET A 81 1.45 -6.31 -11.48
C MET A 81 1.55 -7.73 -10.89
N ASN A 82 2.05 -7.83 -9.66
CA ASN A 82 2.13 -9.08 -8.89
C ASN A 82 0.91 -9.31 -7.98
N THR A 83 -0.04 -8.37 -7.96
CA THR A 83 -1.33 -8.51 -7.28
C THR A 83 -2.35 -9.16 -8.21
N VAL A 84 -3.11 -10.12 -7.67
CA VAL A 84 -4.20 -10.77 -8.41
C VAL A 84 -5.27 -9.73 -8.75
N THR A 85 -5.81 -9.74 -9.97
CA THR A 85 -6.74 -8.70 -10.46
C THR A 85 -8.03 -8.64 -9.64
N SER A 86 -8.52 -9.78 -9.14
CA SER A 86 -9.69 -9.84 -8.25
C SER A 86 -9.45 -9.21 -6.86
N GLN A 87 -8.18 -8.93 -6.53
CA GLN A 87 -7.76 -8.33 -5.27
C GLN A 87 -7.37 -6.86 -5.43
N VAL A 88 -7.93 -6.17 -6.43
CA VAL A 88 -7.70 -4.75 -6.66
C VAL A 88 -9.04 -4.08 -6.90
N THR A 89 -9.28 -2.94 -6.25
CA THR A 89 -10.43 -2.07 -6.50
C THR A 89 -10.06 -0.61 -6.29
N LEU A 90 -10.89 0.30 -6.79
CA LEU A 90 -10.88 1.73 -6.43
C LEU A 90 -12.19 2.16 -5.73
N PHE A 91 -13.13 1.24 -5.59
CA PHE A 91 -14.46 1.49 -5.06
C PHE A 91 -14.56 1.07 -3.60
N THR A 92 -15.34 1.83 -2.85
CA THR A 92 -15.75 1.46 -1.49
C THR A 92 -16.80 0.36 -1.52
N ASP A 93 -16.91 -0.39 -0.42
CA ASP A 93 -18.00 -1.33 -0.16
C ASP A 93 -18.37 -1.27 1.32
N ASP A 94 -19.32 -2.10 1.76
CA ASP A 94 -19.83 -2.08 3.14
C ASP A 94 -18.78 -2.45 4.20
N SER A 95 -17.63 -3.00 3.78
CA SER A 95 -16.53 -3.30 4.70
C SER A 95 -15.67 -2.07 5.01
N VAL A 96 -15.77 -1.00 4.21
CA VAL A 96 -15.01 0.24 4.39
C VAL A 96 -15.67 1.12 5.44
N VAL A 97 -14.91 1.43 6.50
CA VAL A 97 -15.36 2.34 7.56
C VAL A 97 -14.92 3.75 7.20
N CYS A 98 -15.83 4.53 6.60
CA CYS A 98 -15.61 5.93 6.25
C CYS A 98 -16.86 6.78 6.50
N SER A 99 -16.74 8.12 6.43
CA SER A 99 -17.84 9.03 6.74
C SER A 99 -18.65 9.41 5.50
N GLY A 100 -18.05 9.40 4.32
CA GLY A 100 -18.75 9.70 3.09
C GLY A 100 -19.56 8.52 2.55
N PRO A 101 -20.35 8.75 1.48
CA PRO A 101 -21.21 7.71 0.91
C PRO A 101 -20.42 6.51 0.40
N ILE A 102 -20.93 5.31 0.69
CA ILE A 102 -20.44 4.08 0.06
C ILE A 102 -20.86 4.07 -1.42
N ARG A 103 -19.88 3.94 -2.29
CA ARG A 103 -19.98 3.81 -3.75
C ARG A 103 -19.42 2.45 -4.16
N HIS A 104 -20.31 1.47 -4.30
CA HIS A 104 -19.94 0.15 -4.81
C HIS A 104 -19.47 0.23 -6.26
N GLY A 105 -18.58 -0.68 -6.62
CA GLY A 105 -18.12 -0.86 -7.99
C GLY A 105 -17.30 -2.13 -8.14
N PRO A 106 -16.90 -2.45 -9.38
CA PRO A 106 -16.23 -3.70 -9.68
C PRO A 106 -14.80 -3.75 -9.13
N SER A 107 -14.36 -4.94 -8.77
CA SER A 107 -12.94 -5.28 -8.74
C SER A 107 -12.31 -5.07 -10.13
N LEU A 108 -10.99 -4.95 -10.19
CA LEU A 108 -10.27 -4.83 -11.46
C LEU A 108 -10.54 -6.02 -12.37
N TYR A 109 -10.72 -7.22 -11.80
CA TYR A 109 -11.13 -8.41 -12.54
C TYR A 109 -12.50 -8.25 -13.20
N GLU A 110 -13.54 -7.91 -12.44
CA GLU A 110 -14.90 -7.74 -12.98
C GLU A 110 -14.96 -6.62 -14.02
N TRP A 111 -14.20 -5.54 -13.82
CA TRP A 111 -14.04 -4.49 -14.83
C TRP A 111 -13.35 -5.03 -16.10
N ALA A 112 -12.27 -5.79 -15.94
CA ALA A 112 -11.50 -6.34 -17.05
C ALA A 112 -12.31 -7.37 -17.86
N GLN A 113 -13.13 -8.21 -17.23
CA GLN A 113 -13.99 -9.15 -17.97
C GLN A 113 -14.97 -8.45 -18.91
N ASN A 114 -15.52 -7.30 -18.48
CA ASN A 114 -16.40 -6.49 -19.32
C ASN A 114 -15.65 -5.80 -20.48
N ALA A 115 -14.36 -5.50 -20.30
CA ALA A 115 -13.53 -4.81 -21.29
C ALA A 115 -12.75 -5.76 -22.22
N VAL A 116 -12.45 -6.98 -21.76
CA VAL A 116 -11.58 -7.98 -22.39
C VAL A 116 -12.11 -9.39 -22.04
N PRO A 117 -12.94 -10.02 -22.91
CA PRO A 117 -13.77 -11.18 -22.54
C PRO A 117 -13.10 -12.51 -22.14
N ASP A 118 -11.77 -12.63 -22.11
CA ASP A 118 -11.07 -13.91 -21.91
C ASP A 118 -10.03 -13.91 -20.77
N LEU A 119 -10.14 -12.98 -19.81
CA LEU A 119 -9.29 -12.96 -18.61
C LEU A 119 -9.96 -13.72 -17.47
N GLY A 120 -9.35 -14.82 -17.02
CA GLY A 120 -9.62 -15.49 -15.75
C GLY A 120 -8.99 -14.75 -14.55
N PRO A 121 -9.42 -15.04 -13.32
CA PRO A 121 -9.06 -14.25 -12.13
C PRO A 121 -7.58 -14.40 -11.73
N ASP A 122 -6.93 -15.48 -12.19
CA ASP A 122 -5.52 -15.79 -11.93
C ASP A 122 -4.66 -15.73 -13.21
N ASP A 123 -5.17 -15.15 -14.30
CA ASP A 123 -4.45 -15.11 -15.59
C ASP A 123 -3.43 -13.96 -15.68
N TYR A 124 -2.34 -14.19 -16.42
CA TYR A 124 -1.28 -13.21 -16.66
C TYR A 124 -0.93 -13.13 -18.16
N PRO A 125 -0.90 -11.95 -18.79
CA PRO A 125 -0.39 -11.81 -20.16
C PRO A 125 1.13 -11.93 -20.19
N THR A 126 1.70 -12.71 -21.12
CA THR A 126 3.15 -12.70 -21.42
C THR A 126 3.48 -13.03 -22.88
N ARG A 127 4.48 -12.32 -23.43
CA ARG A 127 5.65 -12.80 -24.21
C ARG A 127 6.36 -11.61 -24.89
N GLY A 128 7.58 -11.27 -24.45
CA GLY A 128 8.35 -10.16 -25.03
C GLY A 128 9.56 -10.54 -25.88
N ARG A 129 10.09 -11.77 -25.76
CA ARG A 129 11.37 -12.15 -26.41
C ARG A 129 11.36 -13.43 -27.25
N GLY A 130 10.23 -14.14 -27.29
CA GLY A 130 10.03 -15.32 -28.15
C GLY A 130 10.13 -16.68 -27.44
N GLY A 131 10.78 -16.76 -26.27
CA GLY A 131 10.78 -17.98 -25.47
C GLY A 131 9.38 -18.35 -24.96
N CYS A 132 9.14 -19.64 -24.69
CA CYS A 132 7.82 -20.13 -24.32
C CYS A 132 7.84 -21.15 -23.18
N PHE A 133 6.76 -21.18 -22.40
CA PHE A 133 6.53 -22.22 -21.39
C PHE A 133 5.56 -23.26 -21.94
N THR A 134 5.84 -24.53 -21.72
CA THR A 134 4.92 -25.65 -21.96
C THR A 134 4.70 -26.44 -20.68
N ARG A 135 3.49 -26.93 -20.45
CA ARG A 135 3.21 -27.84 -19.33
C ARG A 135 3.69 -29.27 -19.64
N SER A 136 4.28 -29.92 -18.65
CA SER A 136 4.63 -31.35 -18.66
C SER A 136 4.05 -32.04 -17.41
N SER A 137 4.19 -33.37 -17.32
CA SER A 137 3.81 -34.12 -16.11
C SER A 137 4.62 -33.74 -14.86
N LYS A 138 5.80 -33.14 -15.03
CA LYS A 138 6.70 -32.74 -13.94
C LYS A 138 6.63 -31.25 -13.59
N GLY A 139 5.79 -30.46 -14.29
CA GLY A 139 5.70 -29.01 -14.13
C GLY A 139 5.92 -28.25 -15.43
N LEU A 140 6.19 -26.94 -15.32
CA LEU A 140 6.50 -26.10 -16.48
C LEU A 140 7.89 -26.38 -17.01
N VAL A 141 8.02 -26.40 -18.34
CA VAL A 141 9.30 -26.44 -19.05
C VAL A 141 9.42 -25.15 -19.85
N TYR A 142 10.56 -24.49 -19.74
CA TYR A 142 10.87 -23.30 -20.54
C TYR A 142 11.69 -23.69 -21.78
N HIS A 143 11.28 -23.18 -22.94
CA HIS A 143 11.99 -23.33 -24.21
C HIS A 143 12.62 -21.97 -24.57
N PRO A 144 13.96 -21.83 -24.47
CA PRO A 144 14.65 -20.60 -24.82
C PRO A 144 14.51 -20.27 -26.30
N SER A 145 14.43 -18.97 -26.62
CA SER A 145 14.54 -18.48 -28.00
C SER A 145 15.99 -18.25 -28.44
N GLY A 146 16.93 -18.20 -27.48
CA GLY A 146 18.32 -17.80 -27.70
C GLY A 146 18.55 -16.29 -27.62
N LYS A 147 17.50 -15.50 -27.36
CA LYS A 147 17.56 -14.03 -27.19
C LYS A 147 17.50 -13.59 -25.72
N GLU A 148 17.34 -14.55 -24.82
CA GLU A 148 17.31 -14.32 -23.38
C GLU A 148 18.69 -13.90 -22.89
N PRO A 149 18.79 -12.89 -22.00
CA PRO A 149 20.03 -12.66 -21.27
C PRO A 149 20.26 -13.79 -20.27
N ARG A 150 21.52 -14.08 -19.94
CA ARG A 150 21.82 -14.84 -18.73
C ARG A 150 21.53 -13.95 -17.52
N MET A 151 20.71 -14.44 -16.60
CA MET A 151 20.25 -13.69 -15.44
C MET A 151 20.81 -14.25 -14.14
N TYR A 152 21.14 -13.34 -13.23
CA TYR A 152 21.51 -13.66 -11.85
C TYR A 152 20.58 -12.90 -10.92
N ALA A 153 19.85 -13.61 -10.08
CA ALA A 153 19.01 -13.02 -9.04
C ALA A 153 19.70 -13.16 -7.68
N GLY A 154 19.45 -12.22 -6.78
CA GLY A 154 19.86 -12.37 -5.39
C GLY A 154 19.11 -11.42 -4.47
N SER A 155 19.11 -11.76 -3.19
CA SER A 155 18.42 -10.99 -2.14
C SER A 155 19.23 -11.05 -0.86
N ARG A 156 18.90 -10.22 0.13
CA ARG A 156 19.56 -10.29 1.46
C ARG A 156 19.40 -11.67 2.10
N ARG A 157 18.25 -12.33 1.89
CA ARG A 157 17.96 -13.68 2.41
C ARG A 157 18.48 -14.79 1.50
N GLY A 158 18.95 -14.50 0.29
CA GLY A 158 19.35 -15.50 -0.72
C GLY A 158 18.18 -16.16 -1.46
N ILE A 159 16.98 -16.16 -0.87
CA ILE A 159 15.78 -16.79 -1.42
C ILE A 159 14.75 -15.75 -1.90
N PRO A 160 13.92 -16.09 -2.91
CA PRO A 160 12.80 -15.26 -3.34
C PRO A 160 11.68 -15.28 -2.29
N TYR A 161 10.74 -14.34 -2.37
CA TYR A 161 9.57 -14.33 -1.47
C TYR A 161 8.74 -15.61 -1.65
N GLN A 162 8.12 -16.07 -0.57
CA GLN A 162 7.27 -17.26 -0.62
C GLN A 162 6.05 -17.06 -1.52
N ALA A 163 5.66 -18.12 -2.24
CA ALA A 163 4.41 -18.12 -2.96
C ALA A 163 3.23 -17.88 -2.02
N ARG A 164 2.26 -17.09 -2.49
CA ARG A 164 0.92 -17.07 -1.88
C ARG A 164 0.23 -18.40 -2.15
N GLY A 165 -0.53 -18.87 -1.17
CA GLY A 165 -1.48 -19.95 -1.37
C GLY A 165 -2.50 -19.60 -2.45
N ASP A 166 -2.88 -20.59 -3.26
CA ASP A 166 -3.98 -20.49 -4.20
C ASP A 166 -5.24 -20.05 -3.45
N ASN A 167 -5.99 -19.11 -4.02
CA ASN A 167 -7.02 -18.40 -3.27
C ASN A 167 -8.29 -19.22 -3.09
N SER A 168 -8.43 -19.85 -1.92
CA SER A 168 -9.64 -20.57 -1.49
C SER A 168 -10.60 -19.71 -0.65
N LYS A 169 -10.24 -18.45 -0.37
CA LYS A 169 -11.08 -17.48 0.38
C LYS A 169 -12.03 -16.66 -0.50
N GLY A 170 -11.87 -16.72 -1.83
CA GLY A 170 -12.57 -15.83 -2.77
C GLY A 170 -12.07 -14.38 -2.71
N ALA A 171 -12.80 -13.45 -3.31
CA ALA A 171 -12.39 -12.04 -3.37
C ALA A 171 -12.53 -11.31 -2.02
N TYR A 172 -13.44 -11.76 -1.16
CA TYR A 172 -13.88 -11.05 0.05
C TYR A 172 -13.47 -11.74 1.36
N GLY A 173 -13.02 -13.00 1.33
CA GLY A 173 -12.68 -13.74 2.55
C GLY A 173 -11.36 -13.27 3.17
N ARG A 174 -11.33 -13.13 4.50
CA ARG A 174 -10.14 -12.86 5.30
C ARG A 174 -10.19 -13.56 6.65
N HIS A 175 -9.03 -13.72 7.27
CA HIS A 175 -8.93 -14.07 8.69
C HIS A 175 -9.42 -12.91 9.56
N LEU A 176 -10.19 -13.23 10.59
CA LEU A 176 -10.64 -12.27 11.61
C LEU A 176 -9.83 -12.49 12.90
N PRO A 177 -9.35 -11.41 13.54
CA PRO A 177 -8.50 -11.51 14.72
C PRO A 177 -9.12 -12.35 15.85
N LEU A 178 -8.36 -13.33 16.36
CA LEU A 178 -8.74 -14.15 17.51
C LEU A 178 -8.22 -13.56 18.83
N ILE A 179 -7.00 -13.00 18.80
CA ILE A 179 -6.31 -12.49 19.99
C ILE A 179 -6.05 -10.99 19.88
N LEU A 180 -5.63 -10.50 18.70
CA LEU A 180 -5.42 -9.06 18.46
C LEU A 180 -6.76 -8.32 18.26
N THR A 181 -7.62 -8.39 19.27
CA THR A 181 -8.97 -7.82 19.28
C THR A 181 -8.95 -6.31 19.50
N LYS A 182 -10.11 -5.66 19.32
CA LYS A 182 -10.27 -4.23 19.54
C LYS A 182 -9.86 -3.80 20.96
N ASP A 183 -10.17 -4.60 21.97
CA ASP A 183 -9.85 -4.28 23.37
C ASP A 183 -8.35 -4.40 23.66
N VAL A 184 -7.69 -5.41 23.07
CA VAL A 184 -6.22 -5.57 23.15
C VAL A 184 -5.52 -4.41 22.46
N ILE A 185 -5.99 -4.03 21.28
CA ILE A 185 -5.48 -2.87 20.54
C ILE A 185 -5.66 -1.59 21.37
N ALA A 186 -6.84 -1.37 21.96
CA ALA A 186 -7.11 -0.21 22.82
C ALA A 186 -6.15 -0.16 24.02
N SER A 187 -5.91 -1.30 24.67
CA SER A 187 -4.94 -1.39 25.77
C SER A 187 -3.51 -0.99 25.35
N PHE A 188 -3.06 -1.40 24.16
CA PHE A 188 -1.79 -0.95 23.63
C PHE A 188 -1.77 0.56 23.32
N ARG A 189 -2.88 1.12 22.84
CA ARG A 189 -2.99 2.57 22.60
C ARG A 189 -2.98 3.38 23.89
N ASP A 190 -3.65 2.92 24.94
CA ASP A 190 -3.61 3.56 26.26
C ASP A 190 -2.17 3.57 26.79
N ARG A 191 -1.45 2.46 26.65
CA ARG A 191 -0.03 2.37 27.00
C ARG A 191 0.83 3.35 26.19
N ALA A 192 0.64 3.43 24.88
CA ALA A 192 1.38 4.35 24.00
C ALA A 192 1.16 5.83 24.35
N ASN A 193 0.00 6.20 24.90
CA ASN A 193 -0.29 7.56 25.36
C ASN A 193 0.34 7.89 26.73
N THR A 194 1.07 6.95 27.34
CA THR A 194 1.80 7.11 28.60
C THR A 194 3.30 6.91 28.39
N LYS A 195 4.12 7.00 29.45
CA LYS A 195 5.56 6.70 29.38
C LYS A 195 5.89 5.19 29.27
N ASN A 196 4.90 4.36 28.95
CA ASN A 196 5.03 2.89 28.91
C ASN A 196 4.55 2.32 27.55
N ALA A 197 4.99 2.93 26.45
CA ALA A 197 4.66 2.47 25.10
C ALA A 197 5.02 0.99 24.91
N PRO A 198 4.18 0.22 24.19
CA PRO A 198 4.42 -1.20 23.98
C PRO A 198 5.67 -1.46 23.14
N ASP A 199 6.30 -2.60 23.40
CA ASP A 199 7.39 -3.14 22.59
C ASP A 199 6.86 -4.17 21.59
N PHE A 200 7.16 -4.00 20.32
CA PHE A 200 6.65 -4.87 19.27
C PHE A 200 7.06 -6.34 19.46
N LEU A 201 8.32 -6.60 19.82
CA LEU A 201 8.81 -7.97 19.93
C LEU A 201 8.33 -8.65 21.23
N LYS A 202 8.21 -7.90 22.33
CA LYS A 202 7.85 -8.45 23.64
C LYS A 202 6.34 -8.51 23.88
N ASP A 203 5.61 -7.49 23.45
CA ASP A 203 4.18 -7.36 23.76
C ASP A 203 3.28 -7.81 22.59
N ILE A 204 3.61 -7.42 21.36
CA ILE A 204 2.71 -7.59 20.20
C ILE A 204 3.02 -8.88 19.43
N TRP A 205 4.29 -9.18 19.21
CA TRP A 205 4.72 -10.34 18.43
C TRP A 205 4.23 -11.68 18.99
N PRO A 206 4.26 -11.95 20.32
CA PRO A 206 3.74 -13.21 20.84
C PRO A 206 2.26 -13.43 20.50
N ILE A 207 1.46 -12.35 20.46
CA ILE A 207 0.05 -12.38 20.07
C ILE A 207 -0.08 -12.73 18.58
N VAL A 208 0.64 -12.00 17.72
CA VAL A 208 0.64 -12.26 16.26
C VAL A 208 1.11 -13.68 15.95
N SER A 209 2.17 -14.14 16.63
CA SER A 209 2.74 -15.47 16.47
C SER A 209 1.76 -16.56 16.88
N LYS A 210 1.17 -16.43 18.08
CA LYS A 210 0.18 -17.39 18.59
C LYS A 210 -1.02 -17.50 17.67
N GLU A 211 -1.43 -16.40 17.06
CA GLU A 211 -2.55 -16.37 16.14
C GLU A 211 -2.25 -17.06 14.81
N VAL A 212 -1.07 -16.83 14.23
CA VAL A 212 -0.56 -17.57 13.05
C VAL A 212 -0.49 -19.06 13.34
N GLU A 213 0.10 -19.43 14.49
CA GLU A 213 0.28 -20.82 14.92
C GLU A 213 -1.06 -21.51 15.18
N THR A 214 -2.07 -20.81 15.68
CA THR A 214 -3.42 -21.36 15.86
C THR A 214 -4.00 -21.82 14.52
N VAL A 215 -3.91 -20.98 13.48
CA VAL A 215 -4.41 -21.32 12.14
C VAL A 215 -3.60 -22.47 11.53
N TYR A 216 -2.28 -22.48 11.72
CA TYR A 216 -1.42 -23.56 11.27
C TYR A 216 -1.85 -24.91 11.86
N TYR A 217 -1.97 -24.99 13.19
CA TYR A 217 -2.29 -26.24 13.87
C TYR A 217 -3.74 -26.69 13.63
N GLU A 218 -4.69 -25.76 13.52
CA GLU A 218 -6.06 -26.10 13.11
C GLU A 218 -6.10 -26.78 11.74
N ALA A 219 -5.43 -26.19 10.74
CA ALA A 219 -5.36 -26.74 9.40
C ALA A 219 -4.62 -28.09 9.38
N LEU A 220 -3.50 -28.20 10.08
CA LEU A 220 -2.72 -29.44 10.19
C LEU A 220 -3.54 -30.58 10.79
N LEU A 221 -4.18 -30.35 11.94
CA LEU A 221 -4.99 -31.37 12.62
C LEU A 221 -6.26 -31.70 11.82
N LYS A 222 -6.85 -30.73 11.12
CA LYS A 222 -7.98 -30.97 10.21
C LYS A 222 -7.55 -31.88 9.06
N GLN A 223 -6.38 -31.64 8.47
CA GLN A 223 -5.84 -32.46 7.38
C GLN A 223 -5.52 -33.90 7.84
N LYS A 224 -5.09 -34.07 9.10
CA LYS A 224 -4.91 -35.39 9.73
C LYS A 224 -6.22 -36.08 10.10
N GLY A 225 -7.36 -35.39 10.05
CA GLY A 225 -8.65 -35.90 10.52
C GLY A 225 -8.76 -36.03 12.04
N SER A 226 -7.90 -35.33 12.79
CA SER A 226 -7.77 -35.45 14.24
C SER A 226 -8.09 -34.16 15.00
N LEU A 227 -8.57 -33.09 14.34
CA LEU A 227 -8.89 -31.80 14.98
C LEU A 227 -9.99 -31.92 16.05
N PRO A 228 -9.66 -31.75 17.35
CA PRO A 228 -10.66 -31.71 18.41
C PRO A 228 -11.51 -30.44 18.34
N ARG A 229 -12.78 -30.53 18.77
CA ARG A 229 -13.72 -29.40 18.75
C ARG A 229 -13.25 -28.24 19.63
N GLU A 230 -12.63 -28.54 20.76
CA GLU A 230 -12.14 -27.59 21.76
C GLU A 230 -10.69 -27.14 21.53
N PHE A 231 -10.04 -27.58 20.45
CA PHE A 231 -8.62 -27.28 20.18
C PHE A 231 -8.33 -25.79 20.29
N ARG A 232 -9.07 -24.96 19.56
CA ARG A 232 -8.87 -23.50 19.53
C ARG A 232 -8.86 -22.92 20.94
N THR A 233 -9.88 -23.22 21.73
CA THR A 233 -10.03 -22.71 23.08
C THR A 233 -8.87 -23.16 23.97
N ARG A 234 -8.49 -24.44 23.91
CA ARG A 234 -7.37 -24.98 24.70
C ARG A 234 -6.03 -24.36 24.30
N PHE A 235 -5.77 -24.25 23.00
CA PHE A 235 -4.51 -23.71 22.48
C PHE A 235 -4.37 -22.24 22.82
N LEU A 236 -5.42 -21.42 22.62
CA LEU A 236 -5.40 -19.99 22.95
C LEU A 236 -5.31 -19.71 24.46
N ALA A 237 -5.69 -20.66 25.32
CA ALA A 237 -5.55 -20.53 26.77
C ALA A 237 -4.11 -20.73 27.27
N THR A 238 -3.22 -21.29 26.45
CA THR A 238 -1.80 -21.46 26.80
C THR A 238 -0.98 -20.23 26.38
N PRO A 239 -0.04 -19.74 27.22
CA PRO A 239 0.88 -18.69 26.81
C PRO A 239 1.76 -19.15 25.63
N HIS A 240 2.15 -18.21 24.77
CA HIS A 240 3.00 -18.51 23.60
C HIS A 240 4.34 -19.12 24.04
N LYS A 241 4.73 -20.24 23.44
CA LYS A 241 5.96 -21.01 23.74
C LYS A 241 6.05 -21.53 25.17
N SER A 242 4.92 -21.70 25.86
CA SER A 242 4.92 -22.27 27.22
C SER A 242 5.09 -23.79 27.21
N VAL A 243 5.38 -24.36 28.38
CA VAL A 243 5.47 -25.82 28.56
C VAL A 243 4.10 -26.46 28.31
N GLU A 244 3.02 -25.81 28.74
CA GLU A 244 1.64 -26.25 28.56
C GLU A 244 1.24 -26.26 27.07
N GLU A 245 1.69 -25.28 26.28
CA GLU A 245 1.52 -25.27 24.81
C GLU A 245 2.20 -26.51 24.18
N SER A 246 3.43 -26.80 24.59
CA SER A 246 4.16 -27.98 24.11
C SER A 246 3.45 -29.28 24.49
N GLN A 247 3.01 -29.41 25.74
CA GLN A 247 2.30 -30.60 26.24
C GLN A 247 1.00 -30.83 25.47
N LEU A 248 0.24 -29.76 25.20
CA LEU A 248 -0.98 -29.85 24.39
C LEU A 248 -0.68 -30.37 22.98
N LEU A 249 0.43 -29.93 22.35
CA LEU A 249 0.82 -30.43 21.03
C LEU A 249 1.30 -31.89 21.07
N ASP A 250 1.95 -32.32 22.17
CA ASP A 250 2.30 -33.73 22.40
C ASP A 250 1.06 -34.61 22.56
N GLU A 251 0.08 -34.17 23.35
CA GLU A 251 -1.21 -34.84 23.52
C GLU A 251 -1.97 -35.03 22.19
N LEU A 252 -1.79 -34.11 21.25
CA LEU A 252 -2.41 -34.12 19.92
C LEU A 252 -1.55 -34.78 18.85
N GLU A 253 -0.47 -35.45 19.25
CA GLU A 253 0.44 -36.20 18.37
C GLU A 253 1.03 -35.33 17.24
N VAL A 254 1.32 -34.05 17.55
CA VAL A 254 2.03 -33.15 16.63
C VAL A 254 3.53 -33.32 16.84
N SER A 255 4.17 -34.02 15.90
CA SER A 255 5.60 -34.33 15.98
C SER A 255 6.47 -33.06 15.92
N LEU A 256 7.68 -33.11 16.47
CA LEU A 256 8.59 -31.95 16.51
C LEU A 256 8.91 -31.37 15.12
N GLY A 257 8.90 -32.21 14.07
CA GLY A 257 9.10 -31.77 12.68
C GLY A 257 7.90 -30.98 12.13
N GLU A 258 6.70 -31.27 12.60
CA GLU A 258 5.46 -30.60 12.22
C GLU A 258 5.17 -29.36 13.08
N ARG A 259 5.88 -29.16 14.20
CA ARG A 259 5.66 -27.97 15.01
C ARG A 259 6.13 -26.72 14.28
N TRP A 260 5.38 -25.63 14.37
CA TRP A 260 5.74 -24.37 13.74
C TRP A 260 7.11 -23.87 14.22
N SER A 261 7.91 -23.36 13.30
CA SER A 261 9.21 -22.76 13.61
C SER A 261 9.49 -21.56 12.73
N TRP A 262 9.45 -20.38 13.34
CA TRP A 262 9.81 -19.12 12.67
C TRP A 262 11.25 -19.11 12.16
N ASP A 263 12.16 -19.78 12.87
CA ASP A 263 13.56 -19.88 12.45
C ASP A 263 13.68 -20.68 11.15
N ARG A 264 13.06 -21.86 11.08
CA ARG A 264 13.05 -22.69 9.86
C ARG A 264 12.35 -21.99 8.70
N ILE A 265 11.25 -21.30 8.96
CA ILE A 265 10.47 -20.61 7.90
C ILE A 265 11.18 -19.36 7.38
N SER A 266 11.91 -18.64 8.25
CA SER A 266 12.61 -17.40 7.87
C SER A 266 13.99 -17.64 7.25
N LYS A 267 14.64 -18.76 7.60
CA LYS A 267 15.93 -19.22 7.07
C LYS A 267 15.91 -20.76 6.90
N PRO A 268 15.35 -21.26 5.79
CA PRO A 268 15.17 -22.71 5.56
C PRO A 268 16.42 -23.46 5.10
N TYR A 269 17.54 -22.76 4.86
CA TYR A 269 18.82 -23.35 4.45
C TYR A 269 19.82 -23.39 5.60
N ASP A 270 20.76 -24.33 5.50
CA ASP A 270 21.87 -24.55 6.42
C ASP A 270 23.24 -24.36 5.73
N GLU A 271 24.31 -24.68 6.43
CA GLU A 271 25.68 -24.58 5.91
C GLU A 271 25.94 -25.56 4.77
N GLN A 272 25.34 -26.76 4.81
CA GLN A 272 25.51 -27.78 3.77
C GLN A 272 24.89 -27.32 2.44
N SER A 273 23.72 -26.68 2.51
CA SER A 273 23.05 -26.07 1.36
C SER A 273 23.91 -24.99 0.68
N LEU A 274 24.84 -24.38 1.40
CA LEU A 274 25.72 -23.30 0.95
C LEU A 274 27.15 -23.77 0.60
N ALA A 275 27.41 -25.08 0.58
CA ALA A 275 28.74 -25.62 0.36
C ALA A 275 29.30 -25.30 -1.05
N SER A 276 28.45 -25.23 -2.06
CA SER A 276 28.82 -24.91 -3.44
C SER A 276 27.66 -24.31 -4.22
N GLN A 277 27.93 -23.68 -5.37
CA GLN A 277 26.89 -23.16 -6.27
C GLN A 277 25.93 -24.26 -6.76
N ASP A 278 26.44 -25.47 -7.00
CA ASP A 278 25.62 -26.60 -7.48
C ASP A 278 24.70 -27.10 -6.36
N THR A 279 25.23 -27.30 -5.16
CA THR A 279 24.44 -27.70 -3.98
C THR A 279 23.37 -26.65 -3.64
N TRP A 280 23.72 -25.37 -3.72
CA TRP A 280 22.78 -24.27 -3.51
C TRP A 280 21.66 -24.26 -4.56
N ARG A 281 22.01 -24.49 -5.82
CA ARG A 281 21.05 -24.56 -6.93
C ARG A 281 20.10 -25.74 -6.78
N GLU A 282 20.61 -26.92 -6.41
CA GLU A 282 19.81 -28.12 -6.13
C GLU A 282 18.86 -27.89 -4.96
N TRP A 283 19.36 -27.35 -3.85
CA TRP A 283 18.55 -27.00 -2.69
C TRP A 283 17.46 -25.97 -3.03
N MET A 284 17.79 -24.91 -3.77
CA MET A 284 16.85 -23.88 -4.21
C MET A 284 15.71 -24.48 -5.05
N LEU A 285 16.03 -25.37 -6.00
CA LEU A 285 15.02 -26.02 -6.82
C LEU A 285 14.08 -26.90 -5.98
N THR A 286 14.61 -27.61 -4.98
CA THR A 286 13.79 -28.39 -4.03
C THR A 286 12.88 -27.46 -3.23
N TYR A 287 13.44 -26.42 -2.62
CA TYR A 287 12.71 -25.43 -1.84
C TYR A 287 11.58 -24.76 -2.64
N LEU A 288 11.82 -24.34 -3.88
CA LEU A 288 10.81 -23.72 -4.72
C LEU A 288 9.70 -24.69 -5.11
N ARG A 289 10.02 -25.98 -5.32
CA ARG A 289 9.01 -27.00 -5.63
C ARG A 289 8.13 -27.28 -4.41
N GLU A 290 8.71 -27.37 -3.22
CA GLU A 290 7.97 -27.50 -1.96
C GLU A 290 7.07 -26.28 -1.73
N ASP A 291 7.60 -25.06 -1.90
CA ASP A 291 6.84 -23.82 -1.78
C ASP A 291 5.64 -23.76 -2.76
N ALA A 292 5.83 -24.23 -3.99
CA ALA A 292 4.76 -24.34 -4.99
C ALA A 292 3.73 -25.43 -4.63
N GLN A 293 4.15 -26.55 -4.03
CA GLN A 293 3.23 -27.59 -3.55
C GLN A 293 2.38 -27.08 -2.39
N GLU A 294 3.00 -26.44 -1.40
CA GLU A 294 2.30 -25.79 -0.29
C GLU A 294 1.33 -24.72 -0.78
N ALA A 295 1.74 -23.91 -1.77
CA ALA A 295 0.86 -22.93 -2.40
C ALA A 295 -0.39 -23.57 -3.03
N ARG A 296 -0.25 -24.75 -3.63
CA ARG A 296 -1.37 -25.47 -4.26
C ARG A 296 -2.40 -26.00 -3.24
N LEU A 297 -2.00 -26.23 -1.99
CA LEU A 297 -2.93 -26.60 -0.92
C LEU A 297 -3.88 -25.45 -0.53
N GLY A 298 -3.59 -24.24 -1.01
CA GLY A 298 -4.43 -23.06 -0.85
C GLY A 298 -4.25 -22.34 0.47
N ASN A 299 -4.86 -21.16 0.59
CA ASN A 299 -4.75 -20.29 1.77
C ASN A 299 -5.83 -20.53 2.85
N VAL A 300 -6.47 -21.69 2.84
CA VAL A 300 -7.47 -22.11 3.84
C VAL A 300 -7.14 -23.49 4.39
N ASP A 301 -7.07 -24.51 3.53
CA ASP A 301 -6.84 -25.89 3.96
C ASP A 301 -5.35 -26.25 4.04
N GLY A 302 -4.47 -25.56 3.28
CA GLY A 302 -3.02 -25.72 3.35
C GLY A 302 -2.43 -25.11 4.63
N PRO A 303 -1.86 -25.89 5.56
CA PRO A 303 -1.47 -25.38 6.88
C PRO A 303 -0.48 -24.22 6.83
N LEU A 304 0.61 -24.35 6.06
CA LEU A 304 1.64 -23.32 5.97
C LEU A 304 1.07 -22.04 5.35
N LYS A 305 0.38 -22.15 4.22
CA LYS A 305 -0.07 -20.99 3.46
C LYS A 305 -1.27 -20.30 4.09
N ALA A 306 -2.16 -21.03 4.76
CA ALA A 306 -3.21 -20.44 5.59
C ALA A 306 -2.62 -19.61 6.73
N ALA A 307 -1.62 -20.15 7.44
CA ALA A 307 -0.94 -19.47 8.52
C ALA A 307 -0.19 -18.20 8.05
N LEU A 308 0.55 -18.26 6.94
CA LEU A 308 1.23 -17.08 6.40
C LEU A 308 0.26 -16.02 5.86
N ASP A 309 -0.92 -16.42 5.38
CA ASP A 309 -1.99 -15.50 4.96
C ASP A 309 -2.51 -14.67 6.16
N VAL A 310 -2.49 -15.21 7.38
CA VAL A 310 -2.84 -14.48 8.61
C VAL A 310 -1.95 -13.27 8.82
N MET A 311 -0.64 -13.36 8.55
CA MET A 311 0.27 -12.21 8.66
C MET A 311 -0.16 -11.05 7.76
N ARG A 312 -0.65 -11.37 6.56
CA ARG A 312 -1.21 -10.37 5.64
C ARG A 312 -2.54 -9.82 6.15
N ASP A 313 -3.41 -10.70 6.63
CA ASP A 313 -4.77 -10.36 7.05
C ASP A 313 -4.79 -9.55 8.36
N LEU A 314 -3.77 -9.70 9.24
CA LEU A 314 -3.61 -8.93 10.50
C LEU A 314 -3.00 -7.53 10.32
N ARG A 315 -2.65 -7.13 9.09
CA ARG A 315 -1.98 -5.83 8.89
C ARG A 315 -2.82 -4.64 9.32
N ASN A 316 -4.13 -4.72 9.16
CA ASN A 316 -5.02 -3.64 9.57
C ASN A 316 -4.98 -3.45 11.09
N GLU A 317 -5.00 -4.55 11.83
CA GLU A 317 -4.97 -4.55 13.29
C GLU A 317 -3.62 -4.13 13.83
N ILE A 318 -2.53 -4.56 13.20
CA ILE A 318 -1.17 -4.11 13.56
C ILE A 318 -1.04 -2.59 13.34
N ARG A 319 -1.53 -2.04 12.22
CA ARG A 319 -1.55 -0.58 11.96
C ARG A 319 -2.24 0.18 13.08
N LEU A 320 -3.40 -0.30 13.54
CA LEU A 320 -4.14 0.32 14.63
C LEU A 320 -3.33 0.37 15.94
N VAL A 321 -2.34 -0.50 16.11
CA VAL A 321 -1.41 -0.44 17.24
C VAL A 321 -0.24 0.50 16.96
N VAL A 322 0.47 0.34 15.84
CA VAL A 322 1.81 0.92 15.63
C VAL A 322 1.84 2.32 15.00
N ASP A 323 0.76 2.73 14.33
CA ASP A 323 0.70 4.02 13.64
C ASP A 323 0.73 5.19 14.64
N HIS A 324 1.22 6.35 14.20
CA HIS A 324 1.32 7.58 15.01
C HIS A 324 1.96 7.34 16.40
N SER A 325 3.25 6.98 16.40
CA SER A 325 4.04 6.77 17.61
C SER A 325 3.45 5.73 18.58
N GLY A 326 2.82 4.68 18.04
CA GLY A 326 2.24 3.61 18.84
C GLY A 326 3.26 2.70 19.56
N LEU A 327 4.54 2.82 19.21
CA LEU A 327 5.66 2.10 19.79
C LEU A 327 6.71 3.10 20.27
N SER A 328 7.58 2.68 21.18
CA SER A 328 8.81 3.43 21.47
C SER A 328 9.70 3.50 20.23
N GLY A 329 10.52 4.56 20.13
CA GLY A 329 11.41 4.75 18.97
C GLY A 329 12.37 3.57 18.71
N ALA A 330 12.91 2.96 19.77
CA ALA A 330 13.78 1.78 19.65
C ALA A 330 13.03 0.56 19.11
N SER A 331 11.84 0.27 19.64
CA SER A 331 11.02 -0.86 19.20
C SER A 331 10.51 -0.66 17.77
N ARG A 332 10.16 0.58 17.41
CA ARG A 332 9.82 0.95 16.04
C ARG A 332 10.98 0.63 15.10
N CYS A 333 12.17 1.14 15.38
CA CYS A 333 13.35 0.98 14.54
C CYS A 333 13.77 -0.49 14.40
N ASP A 334 14.02 -1.16 15.52
CA ASP A 334 14.70 -2.46 15.49
C ASP A 334 13.73 -3.62 15.27
N HIS A 335 12.55 -3.58 15.87
CA HIS A 335 11.60 -4.69 15.81
C HIS A 335 10.60 -4.53 14.66
N LEU A 336 9.98 -3.37 14.47
CA LEU A 336 9.00 -3.20 13.40
C LEU A 336 9.69 -3.01 12.04
N ASP A 337 10.50 -1.96 11.89
CA ASP A 337 10.99 -1.52 10.59
C ASP A 337 12.11 -2.46 10.08
N ARG A 338 13.10 -2.79 10.92
CA ARG A 338 14.25 -3.62 10.53
C ARG A 338 14.02 -5.13 10.53
N TRP A 339 13.07 -5.64 11.31
CA TRP A 339 12.84 -7.08 11.47
C TRP A 339 11.48 -7.56 10.96
N TYR A 340 10.38 -7.10 11.56
CA TYR A 340 9.05 -7.63 11.26
C TYR A 340 8.55 -7.24 9.86
N THR A 341 8.72 -5.99 9.46
CA THR A 341 8.31 -5.51 8.12
C THR A 341 8.93 -6.34 6.99
N PRO A 342 10.27 -6.54 6.94
CA PRO A 342 10.87 -7.39 5.90
C PRO A 342 10.52 -8.87 6.04
N LEU A 343 10.28 -9.38 7.27
CA LEU A 343 9.82 -10.76 7.47
C LEU A 343 8.39 -10.97 6.94
N ASN A 344 7.46 -10.09 7.32
CA ASN A 344 6.07 -10.09 6.85
C ASN A 344 6.00 -9.95 5.32
N ALA A 345 6.84 -9.07 4.73
CA ALA A 345 6.93 -8.94 3.28
C ALA A 345 7.38 -10.24 2.61
N PHE A 346 8.47 -10.84 3.10
CA PHE A 346 9.02 -12.09 2.61
C PHE A 346 8.03 -13.26 2.65
N LEU A 347 7.27 -13.39 3.73
CA LEU A 347 6.40 -14.56 3.96
C LEU A 347 4.99 -14.45 3.39
N SER A 348 4.43 -13.25 3.27
CA SER A 348 2.98 -13.08 3.03
C SER A 348 2.60 -12.21 1.82
N ILE A 349 3.57 -11.54 1.18
CA ILE A 349 3.31 -10.66 0.01
C ILE A 349 3.62 -11.33 -1.32
N GLY A 350 4.43 -12.39 -1.32
CA GLY A 350 5.12 -12.93 -2.49
C GLY A 350 4.24 -13.32 -3.69
N PRO A 351 4.87 -13.82 -4.76
CA PRO A 351 4.18 -13.98 -6.02
C PRO A 351 3.14 -15.12 -5.96
N PRO A 352 2.24 -15.24 -6.95
CA PRO A 352 1.41 -16.44 -7.10
C PRO A 352 2.29 -17.67 -7.40
N ARG A 353 1.77 -18.87 -7.13
CA ARG A 353 2.43 -20.15 -7.40
C ARG A 353 3.01 -20.25 -8.82
N LEU A 354 2.27 -19.80 -9.83
CA LEU A 354 2.70 -19.86 -11.24
C LEU A 354 4.04 -19.17 -11.49
N ARG A 355 4.37 -18.08 -10.78
CA ARG A 355 5.67 -17.40 -10.95
C ARG A 355 6.82 -18.17 -10.31
N ILE A 356 6.56 -18.90 -9.23
CA ILE A 356 7.54 -19.83 -8.67
C ILE A 356 7.78 -20.99 -9.65
N GLU A 357 6.73 -21.55 -10.25
CA GLU A 357 6.85 -22.58 -11.29
C GLU A 357 7.62 -22.09 -12.53
N GLN A 358 7.38 -20.84 -12.96
CA GLN A 358 8.15 -20.22 -14.04
C GLN A 358 9.62 -19.99 -13.67
N MET A 359 9.89 -19.57 -12.43
CA MET A 359 11.24 -19.40 -11.91
C MET A 359 12.01 -20.73 -11.90
N ILE A 360 11.38 -21.81 -11.45
CA ILE A 360 11.93 -23.17 -11.50
C ILE A 360 12.33 -23.52 -12.94
N ALA A 361 11.41 -23.36 -13.89
CA ALA A 361 11.65 -23.69 -15.30
C ALA A 361 12.79 -22.86 -15.93
N LEU A 362 12.91 -21.57 -15.56
CA LEU A 362 14.01 -20.71 -16.00
C LEU A 362 15.36 -21.10 -15.39
N ILE A 363 15.36 -21.53 -14.13
CA ILE A 363 16.55 -22.07 -13.47
C ILE A 363 16.97 -23.33 -14.21
N GLU A 364 16.09 -24.32 -14.37
CA GLU A 364 16.35 -25.59 -15.06
C GLU A 364 16.85 -25.40 -16.50
N ALA A 365 16.32 -24.41 -17.23
CA ALA A 365 16.76 -24.07 -18.58
C ALA A 365 18.12 -23.36 -18.65
N GLY A 366 18.77 -23.08 -17.51
CA GLY A 366 20.06 -22.39 -17.44
C GLY A 366 20.01 -20.90 -17.74
N ILE A 367 18.81 -20.30 -17.74
CA ILE A 367 18.61 -18.87 -18.01
C ILE A 367 18.79 -18.03 -16.74
N LEU A 368 18.39 -18.59 -15.59
CA LEU A 368 18.44 -17.92 -14.29
C LEU A 368 19.30 -18.71 -13.30
N ASP A 369 20.25 -18.02 -12.66
CA ASP A 369 20.95 -18.50 -11.48
C ASP A 369 20.58 -17.63 -10.27
N VAL A 370 20.41 -18.24 -9.10
CA VAL A 370 20.16 -17.54 -7.84
C VAL A 370 21.45 -17.53 -7.03
N LEU A 371 21.94 -16.34 -6.70
CA LEU A 371 23.13 -16.16 -5.87
C LEU A 371 22.79 -16.38 -4.39
N GLY A 372 23.82 -16.66 -3.59
CA GLY A 372 23.66 -16.88 -2.16
C GLY A 372 23.20 -15.64 -1.37
N PRO A 373 22.95 -15.81 -0.06
CA PRO A 373 22.47 -14.74 0.81
C PRO A 373 23.45 -13.58 0.97
N ARG A 374 22.94 -12.45 1.48
CA ARG A 374 23.71 -11.21 1.70
C ARG A 374 24.45 -10.75 0.43
N LEU A 375 23.76 -10.79 -0.71
CA LEU A 375 24.28 -10.34 -2.00
C LEU A 375 24.98 -8.98 -1.87
N GLN A 376 26.24 -8.94 -2.28
CA GLN A 376 27.04 -7.73 -2.42
C GLN A 376 27.22 -7.44 -3.91
N VAL A 377 27.05 -6.18 -4.30
CA VAL A 377 27.24 -5.74 -5.67
C VAL A 377 28.16 -4.52 -5.68
N ARG A 378 29.19 -4.55 -6.53
CA ARG A 378 30.13 -3.45 -6.72
C ARG A 378 30.31 -3.15 -8.21
N SER A 379 30.52 -1.88 -8.53
CA SER A 379 30.89 -1.45 -9.89
C SER A 379 32.41 -1.50 -10.03
N GLU A 380 32.91 -2.07 -11.13
CA GLU A 380 34.34 -2.12 -11.49
C GLU A 380 34.46 -2.23 -13.02
N ASP A 381 35.35 -1.43 -13.62
CA ASP A 381 35.69 -1.46 -15.05
C ASP A 381 34.48 -1.46 -16.02
N GLY A 382 33.50 -0.61 -15.74
CA GLY A 382 32.28 -0.49 -16.56
C GLY A 382 31.35 -1.69 -16.50
N ALA A 383 31.54 -2.58 -15.51
CA ALA A 383 30.70 -3.73 -15.23
C ALA A 383 30.32 -3.78 -13.75
N TRP A 384 29.48 -4.76 -13.42
CA TRP A 384 29.06 -5.06 -12.06
C TRP A 384 29.56 -6.43 -11.65
N TYR A 385 30.06 -6.53 -10.43
CA TYR A 385 30.47 -7.78 -9.81
C TYR A 385 29.54 -8.05 -8.65
N ALA A 386 28.89 -9.22 -8.68
CA ALA A 386 27.95 -9.66 -7.69
C ALA A 386 28.47 -10.93 -7.01
N SER A 387 28.43 -11.00 -5.69
CA SER A 387 28.85 -12.18 -4.93
C SER A 387 28.08 -12.31 -3.62
N SER A 388 28.04 -13.53 -3.10
CA SER A 388 27.54 -13.84 -1.76
C SER A 388 28.73 -14.20 -0.87
N PRO A 389 28.94 -13.50 0.27
CA PRO A 389 29.99 -13.87 1.21
C PRO A 389 29.76 -15.24 1.86
N ASP A 390 28.52 -15.75 1.84
CA ASP A 390 28.13 -17.05 2.38
C ASP A 390 28.30 -18.20 1.39
N LEU A 391 28.55 -17.90 0.11
CA LEU A 391 28.61 -18.90 -0.94
C LEU A 391 29.99 -18.85 -1.60
N PRO A 392 30.85 -19.86 -1.37
CA PRO A 392 32.19 -19.89 -1.93
C PRO A 392 32.18 -19.76 -3.46
N ASN A 393 33.16 -19.03 -4.01
CA ASN A 393 33.34 -18.86 -5.46
C ASN A 393 32.09 -18.37 -6.22
N SER A 394 31.20 -17.63 -5.56
CA SER A 394 29.93 -17.12 -6.14
C SER A 394 30.05 -15.82 -6.95
N ALA A 395 31.27 -15.31 -7.15
CA ALA A 395 31.48 -14.04 -7.84
C ALA A 395 31.14 -14.15 -9.32
N VAL A 396 30.22 -13.30 -9.79
CA VAL A 396 29.81 -13.21 -11.19
C VAL A 396 29.96 -11.80 -11.70
N ARG A 397 30.44 -11.66 -12.94
CA ARG A 397 30.52 -10.40 -13.66
C ARG A 397 29.29 -10.25 -14.56
N VAL A 398 28.58 -9.14 -14.41
CA VAL A 398 27.39 -8.79 -15.22
C VAL A 398 27.54 -7.40 -15.83
N THR A 399 26.92 -7.17 -16.98
CA THR A 399 26.97 -5.87 -17.68
C THR A 399 25.86 -4.93 -17.26
N THR A 400 24.78 -5.46 -16.68
CA THR A 400 23.59 -4.70 -16.31
C THR A 400 23.15 -5.10 -14.90
N LEU A 401 22.88 -4.10 -14.06
CA LEU A 401 22.28 -4.27 -12.75
C LEU A 401 20.84 -3.76 -12.79
N ILE A 402 19.90 -4.59 -12.39
CA ILE A 402 18.51 -4.19 -12.14
C ILE A 402 18.31 -4.15 -10.63
N GLU A 403 18.19 -2.93 -10.08
CA GLU A 403 17.85 -2.74 -8.68
C GLU A 403 16.35 -2.99 -8.46
N ALA A 404 15.96 -4.26 -8.29
CA ALA A 404 14.58 -4.69 -8.10
C ALA A 404 14.10 -4.54 -6.65
N ARG A 405 14.38 -3.39 -6.01
CA ARG A 405 13.88 -3.05 -4.66
C ARG A 405 13.10 -1.73 -4.70
N LEU A 406 12.08 -1.63 -3.86
CA LEU A 406 11.45 -0.35 -3.58
C LEU A 406 12.28 0.37 -2.50
N PRO A 407 12.77 1.61 -2.74
CA PRO A 407 13.43 2.38 -1.70
C PRO A 407 12.45 2.74 -0.59
N GLU A 408 12.94 2.74 0.65
CA GLU A 408 12.19 3.27 1.79
C GLU A 408 12.01 4.78 1.63
N PRO A 409 10.83 5.34 1.96
CA PRO A 409 10.62 6.77 1.95
C PRO A 409 11.62 7.49 2.85
N ASN A 410 12.30 8.48 2.28
CA ASN A 410 13.26 9.30 3.00
C ASN A 410 13.12 10.75 2.55
N LEU A 411 12.43 11.54 3.36
CA LEU A 411 12.14 12.94 3.05
C LEU A 411 13.40 13.79 2.90
N ARG A 412 14.50 13.45 3.60
CA ARG A 412 15.78 14.20 3.48
C ARG A 412 16.49 13.99 2.16
N HIS A 413 16.30 12.82 1.55
CA HIS A 413 16.97 12.40 0.32
C HIS A 413 15.97 12.17 -0.83
N THR A 414 14.81 12.83 -0.78
CA THR A 414 13.79 12.71 -1.82
C THR A 414 14.21 13.39 -3.13
N ALA A 415 13.94 12.72 -4.25
CA ALA A 415 14.05 13.29 -5.58
C ALA A 415 12.77 14.06 -6.01
N ASP A 416 11.70 14.01 -5.20
CA ASP A 416 10.48 14.76 -5.46
C ASP A 416 10.70 16.26 -5.20
N GLU A 417 10.58 17.07 -6.25
CA GLU A 417 10.85 18.50 -6.20
C GLU A 417 9.92 19.26 -5.25
N LEU A 418 8.65 18.86 -5.17
CA LEU A 418 7.67 19.49 -4.28
C LEU A 418 8.03 19.20 -2.82
N LEU A 419 8.26 17.94 -2.48
CA LEU A 419 8.65 17.56 -1.11
C LEU A 419 9.99 18.17 -0.71
N SER A 420 10.97 18.18 -1.63
CA SER A 420 12.28 18.82 -1.40
C SER A 420 12.13 20.32 -1.13
N HIS A 421 11.29 21.01 -1.90
CA HIS A 421 11.02 22.44 -1.70
C HIS A 421 10.28 22.71 -0.38
N LEU A 422 9.23 21.95 -0.07
CA LEU A 422 8.47 22.09 1.17
C LEU A 422 9.37 21.90 2.40
N MET A 423 10.27 20.91 2.35
CA MET A 423 11.23 20.66 3.41
C MET A 423 12.20 21.86 3.56
N LYS A 424 12.85 22.29 2.47
CA LYS A 424 13.77 23.44 2.49
C LYS A 424 13.12 24.72 3.02
N ALA A 425 11.84 24.93 2.70
CA ALA A 425 11.07 26.08 3.16
C ALA A 425 10.52 25.94 4.60
N GLY A 426 10.79 24.82 5.29
CA GLY A 426 10.26 24.53 6.62
C GLY A 426 8.74 24.28 6.67
N GLN A 427 8.12 24.00 5.53
CA GLN A 427 6.68 23.76 5.38
C GLN A 427 6.27 22.31 5.61
N CYS A 428 7.25 21.41 5.77
CA CYS A 428 7.06 20.04 6.27
C CYS A 428 8.29 19.59 7.08
N ARG A 429 8.19 18.43 7.74
CA ARG A 429 9.31 17.78 8.43
C ARG A 429 9.26 16.25 8.34
N PRO A 430 10.38 15.55 8.56
CA PRO A 430 10.37 14.10 8.78
C PRO A 430 9.62 13.75 10.06
N HIS A 431 8.96 12.59 10.08
CA HIS A 431 8.35 12.03 11.27
C HIS A 431 9.42 11.46 12.21
N VAL A 432 9.29 11.74 13.51
CA VAL A 432 10.26 11.37 14.54
C VAL A 432 9.54 10.76 15.74
N ILE A 433 10.04 9.63 16.24
CA ILE A 433 9.54 8.91 17.41
C ILE A 433 10.71 8.69 18.37
N ASP A 434 10.70 9.31 19.54
CA ASP A 434 11.79 9.22 20.54
C ASP A 434 13.21 9.40 19.97
N GLY A 435 13.37 10.33 19.03
CA GLY A 435 14.65 10.61 18.36
C GLY A 435 14.96 9.70 17.16
N TYR A 436 14.17 8.67 16.89
CA TYR A 436 14.25 7.88 15.67
C TYR A 436 13.47 8.57 14.53
N GLU A 437 14.17 8.98 13.48
CA GLU A 437 13.58 9.54 12.26
C GLU A 437 13.16 8.40 11.31
N THR A 438 11.86 8.29 11.02
CA THR A 438 11.32 7.19 10.20
C THR A 438 11.47 7.41 8.69
N GLY A 439 11.88 8.62 8.27
CA GLY A 439 11.99 9.03 6.88
C GLY A 439 10.67 9.50 6.24
N GLY A 440 9.52 9.18 6.85
CA GLY A 440 8.19 9.60 6.41
C GLY A 440 7.89 11.08 6.59
N LEU A 441 6.96 11.59 5.79
CA LEU A 441 6.38 12.93 5.90
C LEU A 441 5.45 13.01 7.10
N ASP A 442 5.73 13.92 8.03
CA ASP A 442 4.97 14.02 9.28
C ASP A 442 3.57 14.64 9.06
N VAL A 443 2.56 13.97 9.61
CA VAL A 443 1.15 14.36 9.51
C VAL A 443 0.42 14.14 10.83
N THR A 444 -0.64 14.92 11.07
CA THR A 444 -1.55 14.65 12.17
C THR A 444 -2.26 13.31 11.98
N HIS A 445 -2.95 12.83 13.02
CA HIS A 445 -4.07 11.90 12.82
C HIS A 445 -5.07 12.44 11.78
N SER A 446 -5.95 11.57 11.28
CA SER A 446 -7.05 11.94 10.36
C SER A 446 -7.63 13.32 10.72
N PRO A 447 -7.64 14.29 9.78
CA PRO A 447 -7.54 14.10 8.32
C PRO A 447 -6.13 14.26 7.72
N TYR A 448 -5.06 13.94 8.47
CA TYR A 448 -3.69 13.86 7.95
C TYR A 448 -3.11 15.19 7.47
N ARG A 449 -3.25 16.22 8.31
CA ARG A 449 -2.71 17.55 8.05
C ARG A 449 -1.19 17.52 8.09
N LEU A 450 -0.56 18.10 7.08
CA LEU A 450 0.89 18.22 7.00
C LEU A 450 1.45 19.02 8.17
N ILE A 451 2.49 18.51 8.84
CA ILE A 451 3.14 19.17 9.98
C ILE A 451 4.41 19.89 9.53
N ASP A 452 4.52 21.18 9.87
CA ASP A 452 5.67 22.03 9.52
C ASP A 452 6.90 21.79 10.43
N SER A 453 8.03 22.43 10.12
CA SER A 453 9.27 22.27 10.91
C SER A 453 9.16 22.74 12.36
N LYS A 454 8.12 23.53 12.68
CA LYS A 454 7.82 24.02 14.04
C LYS A 454 6.78 23.15 14.75
N GLY A 455 6.36 22.03 14.16
CA GLY A 455 5.36 21.13 14.74
C GLY A 455 3.92 21.61 14.59
N ARG A 456 3.64 22.57 13.70
CA ARG A 456 2.29 23.11 13.49
C ARG A 456 1.62 22.41 12.31
N ALA A 457 0.40 21.94 12.51
CA ALA A 457 -0.41 21.36 11.46
C ALA A 457 -0.91 22.44 10.48
N HIS A 458 -0.78 22.19 9.18
CA HIS A 458 -1.24 23.11 8.16
C HIS A 458 -2.78 23.07 8.02
N ALA A 459 -3.41 24.24 8.01
CA ALA A 459 -4.88 24.34 8.00
C ALA A 459 -5.54 23.84 6.69
N ARG A 460 -4.79 23.76 5.59
CA ARG A 460 -5.32 23.43 4.24
C ARG A 460 -4.49 22.44 3.43
N ARG A 461 -3.52 21.76 4.04
CA ARG A 461 -2.65 20.80 3.33
C ARG A 461 -2.68 19.47 4.04
N PHE A 462 -2.88 18.44 3.25
CA PHE A 462 -3.02 17.06 3.71
C PHE A 462 -2.06 16.19 2.92
N ALA A 463 -1.59 15.09 3.52
CA ALA A 463 -0.75 14.12 2.84
C ALA A 463 -1.12 12.70 3.27
N ILE A 464 -1.20 11.79 2.30
CA ILE A 464 -1.57 10.38 2.50
C ILE A 464 -0.75 9.48 1.56
N GLY A 465 -0.66 8.19 1.89
CA GLY A 465 0.03 7.19 1.07
C GLY A 465 1.53 7.10 1.30
N VAL A 466 2.26 6.63 0.29
CA VAL A 466 3.71 6.31 0.38
C VAL A 466 4.57 7.38 1.04
N PRO A 467 4.36 8.70 0.78
CA PRO A 467 5.13 9.72 1.46
C PRO A 467 5.00 9.71 2.99
N THR A 468 3.92 9.18 3.56
CA THR A 468 3.67 9.09 5.01
C THR A 468 4.02 7.72 5.61
N GLU A 469 4.66 6.82 4.84
CA GLU A 469 5.25 5.59 5.39
C GLU A 469 6.22 5.96 6.51
N GLY A 470 6.03 5.38 7.70
CA GLY A 470 6.74 5.80 8.90
C GLY A 470 5.82 6.44 9.93
N VAL A 471 4.83 7.23 9.49
CA VAL A 471 3.69 7.64 10.32
C VAL A 471 2.66 6.52 10.34
N HIS A 472 2.36 6.00 9.15
CA HIS A 472 1.52 4.83 8.92
C HIS A 472 2.39 3.67 8.43
N TRP A 473 2.05 2.45 8.83
CA TRP A 473 2.76 1.25 8.42
C TRP A 473 2.12 0.60 7.17
N VAL A 474 2.93 0.23 6.18
CA VAL A 474 2.52 -0.45 4.93
C VAL A 474 1.49 0.36 4.14
N THR A 475 1.93 1.54 3.69
CA THR A 475 1.18 2.49 2.85
C THR A 475 1.29 2.18 1.36
N ALA A 476 2.18 1.28 0.94
CA ALA A 476 2.30 0.88 -0.47
C ALA A 476 1.19 -0.09 -0.94
N ALA A 477 0.35 -0.59 -0.04
CA ALA A 477 -0.75 -1.50 -0.38
C ALA A 477 -1.85 -0.79 -1.19
N GLY A 478 -2.40 -1.48 -2.20
CA GLY A 478 -3.60 -1.05 -2.93
C GLY A 478 -4.89 -1.37 -2.17
N ALA A 479 -6.01 -0.81 -2.62
CA ALA A 479 -7.32 -1.13 -2.08
C ALA A 479 -7.81 -2.50 -2.57
N ARG A 480 -8.49 -3.23 -1.67
CA ARG A 480 -8.98 -4.60 -1.87
C ARG A 480 -10.48 -4.65 -1.59
N PRO A 481 -11.26 -5.42 -2.37
CA PRO A 481 -12.66 -5.70 -2.04
C PRO A 481 -12.79 -6.44 -0.70
N GLY A 482 -13.88 -6.20 0.03
CA GLY A 482 -14.27 -6.96 1.23
C GLY A 482 -13.43 -6.73 2.47
N VAL A 483 -12.51 -5.77 2.44
CA VAL A 483 -11.71 -5.39 3.59
C VAL A 483 -11.79 -3.88 3.82
N ASN A 484 -11.76 -3.48 5.10
CA ASN A 484 -11.66 -2.07 5.46
C ASN A 484 -10.34 -1.47 4.96
N SER A 485 -10.35 -0.98 3.71
CA SER A 485 -9.17 -0.47 3.06
C SER A 485 -8.82 0.90 3.59
N VAL A 486 -7.71 0.98 4.34
CA VAL A 486 -7.17 2.23 4.88
C VAL A 486 -6.96 3.27 3.78
N THR A 487 -6.55 2.86 2.58
CA THR A 487 -6.39 3.80 1.46
C THR A 487 -7.71 4.50 1.09
N LEU A 488 -8.84 3.77 1.08
CA LEU A 488 -10.14 4.36 0.79
C LEU A 488 -10.61 5.25 1.93
N ALA A 489 -10.48 4.79 3.18
CA ALA A 489 -10.82 5.56 4.38
C ALA A 489 -10.01 6.87 4.47
N ASP A 490 -8.71 6.82 4.20
CA ASP A 490 -7.83 8.00 4.24
C ASP A 490 -8.19 9.02 3.17
N THR A 491 -8.47 8.55 1.95
CA THR A 491 -8.90 9.42 0.86
C THR A 491 -10.26 10.06 1.14
N ASP A 492 -11.16 9.35 1.82
CA ASP A 492 -12.46 9.88 2.23
C ASP A 492 -12.30 10.99 3.28
N ALA A 493 -11.50 10.74 4.32
CA ALA A 493 -11.22 11.71 5.36
C ALA A 493 -10.61 13.01 4.80
N VAL A 494 -9.62 12.90 3.90
CA VAL A 494 -8.99 14.06 3.24
C VAL A 494 -9.98 14.78 2.33
N ALA A 495 -10.74 14.05 1.50
CA ALA A 495 -11.71 14.65 0.59
C ALA A 495 -12.78 15.45 1.34
N ARG A 496 -13.35 14.87 2.40
CA ARG A 496 -14.35 15.55 3.23
C ARG A 496 -13.79 16.76 3.97
N ALA A 497 -12.58 16.64 4.53
CA ALA A 497 -11.91 17.78 5.16
C ALA A 497 -11.64 18.93 4.17
N ALA A 498 -11.29 18.61 2.91
CA ALA A 498 -11.12 19.60 1.86
C ALA A 498 -12.46 20.25 1.45
N LEU A 499 -13.56 19.47 1.36
CA LEU A 499 -14.90 19.97 1.08
C LEU A 499 -15.42 20.89 2.20
N GLU A 500 -15.20 20.54 3.46
CA GLU A 500 -15.61 21.36 4.60
C GLU A 500 -14.88 22.71 4.62
N LEU A 501 -13.58 22.71 4.30
CA LEU A 501 -12.81 23.95 4.14
C LEU A 501 -13.32 24.79 2.97
N ALA A 502 -13.57 24.16 1.82
CA ALA A 502 -14.10 24.84 0.64
C ALA A 502 -15.47 25.46 0.93
N LYS A 503 -16.38 24.72 1.58
CA LYS A 503 -17.69 25.20 2.04
C LYS A 503 -17.55 26.42 2.95
N SER A 504 -16.65 26.34 3.94
CA SER A 504 -16.37 27.46 4.85
C SER A 504 -15.87 28.70 4.11
N GLU A 505 -15.00 28.54 3.10
CA GLU A 505 -14.53 29.63 2.25
C GLU A 505 -15.64 30.26 1.41
N LEU A 506 -16.50 29.41 0.83
CA LEU A 506 -17.64 29.84 0.02
C LEU A 506 -18.66 30.64 0.85
N GLN A 507 -18.98 30.14 2.05
CA GLN A 507 -19.89 30.82 2.99
C GLN A 507 -19.31 32.15 3.50
N ALA A 508 -18.01 32.19 3.79
CA ALA A 508 -17.34 33.43 4.18
C ALA A 508 -17.32 34.48 3.05
N ALA A 509 -17.27 34.05 1.79
CA ALA A 509 -17.34 34.94 0.63
C ALA A 509 -18.76 35.48 0.36
N GLU A 510 -19.80 34.76 0.79
CA GLU A 510 -21.21 35.15 0.68
C GLU A 510 -21.70 36.01 1.86
N ALA A 511 -21.01 35.97 3.00
CA ALA A 511 -21.35 36.77 4.18
C ALA A 511 -21.30 38.28 3.84
N PRO A 512 -22.34 39.07 4.17
CA PRO A 512 -22.34 40.50 3.92
C PRO A 512 -21.17 41.14 4.65
N LYS A 513 -20.28 41.82 3.92
CA LYS A 513 -19.26 42.68 4.52
C LYS A 513 -20.00 43.73 5.36
N MET A 514 -20.03 43.58 6.68
CA MET A 514 -20.44 44.67 7.56
C MET A 514 -19.59 45.89 7.19
N ALA A 515 -20.26 46.94 6.72
CA ALA A 515 -19.61 48.18 6.36
C ALA A 515 -18.89 48.71 7.61
N SER A 516 -17.56 48.59 7.64
CA SER A 516 -16.76 49.45 8.49
C SER A 516 -16.94 50.87 7.95
N GLN A 517 -17.74 51.68 8.65
CA GLN A 517 -17.73 53.12 8.48
C GLN A 517 -16.34 53.63 8.90
N VAL A 518 -15.39 53.58 7.97
CA VAL A 518 -14.18 54.39 8.06
C VAL A 518 -14.51 55.68 7.32
N GLN A 519 -14.65 56.77 8.07
CA GLN A 519 -14.69 58.12 7.54
C GLN A 519 -13.47 58.32 6.63
N SER A 520 -13.74 58.52 5.34
CA SER A 520 -12.72 58.88 4.37
C SER A 520 -12.32 60.33 4.61
N SER A 521 -11.07 60.55 4.99
CA SER A 521 -10.40 61.84 4.83
C SER A 521 -9.60 61.78 3.52
N PRO A 522 -9.69 62.78 2.63
CA PRO A 522 -9.12 62.70 1.30
C PRO A 522 -7.62 63.01 1.34
N LEU A 523 -6.78 61.97 1.22
CA LEU A 523 -5.38 62.15 0.82
C LEU A 523 -5.16 61.48 -0.54
N ALA A 524 -4.81 62.33 -1.50
CA ALA A 524 -4.61 62.02 -2.91
C ALA A 524 -3.51 60.99 -3.13
N TRP A 525 -3.82 59.92 -3.85
CA TRP A 525 -2.83 59.04 -4.46
C TRP A 525 -2.88 59.20 -5.99
N ARG A 526 -1.77 59.68 -6.54
CA ARG A 526 -1.55 59.85 -7.98
C ARG A 526 -1.63 58.50 -8.70
N ARG A 527 -2.38 58.46 -9.81
CA ARG A 527 -2.33 57.40 -10.81
C ARG A 527 -0.91 57.27 -11.36
N LEU A 528 -0.34 56.08 -11.30
CA LEU A 528 0.73 55.66 -12.22
C LEU A 528 0.12 54.71 -13.26
N SER A 529 0.43 55.00 -14.52
CA SER A 529 -0.12 54.43 -15.74
C SER A 529 0.37 53.00 -16.00
N ARG A 530 -0.50 52.19 -16.63
CA ARG A 530 -0.16 50.89 -17.22
C ARG A 530 0.60 51.08 -18.55
N SER A 531 1.82 50.59 -18.60
CA SER A 531 2.56 50.14 -19.80
C SER A 531 3.79 49.38 -19.26
N ALA A 532 4.19 48.19 -19.70
CA ALA A 532 4.02 47.55 -20.98
C ALA A 532 4.02 46.01 -20.83
N ILE A 533 3.41 45.38 -21.83
CA ILE A 533 3.39 43.95 -22.11
C ILE A 533 4.76 43.56 -22.69
N SER A 534 5.37 42.47 -22.20
CA SER A 534 6.27 41.65 -23.01
C SER A 534 5.78 40.20 -22.97
N LYS A 535 5.40 39.72 -24.15
CA LYS A 535 5.06 38.32 -24.45
C LYS A 535 6.35 37.52 -24.62
N GLU A 536 6.43 36.37 -23.96
CA GLU A 536 7.20 35.17 -24.30
C GLU A 536 6.89 34.18 -23.16
N GLY A 537 6.46 32.93 -23.31
CA GLY A 537 6.24 32.04 -24.43
C GLY A 537 6.22 30.64 -23.81
N MET A 538 5.05 30.16 -23.38
CA MET A 538 4.93 28.81 -22.79
C MET A 538 3.61 28.18 -23.26
N GLN A 539 3.72 27.24 -24.19
CA GLN A 539 2.60 26.46 -24.71
C GLN A 539 2.14 25.47 -23.63
N TRP A 540 0.92 25.65 -23.14
CA TRP A 540 0.23 24.67 -22.31
C TRP A 540 -0.51 23.69 -23.22
N ALA A 541 -0.27 22.38 -23.02
CA ALA A 541 -0.99 21.31 -23.69
C ALA A 541 -2.49 21.40 -23.36
N LYS A 542 -3.33 21.13 -24.37
CA LYS A 542 -4.80 21.18 -24.29
C LYS A 542 -5.31 20.28 -23.16
N ALA A 543 -6.09 20.87 -22.25
CA ALA A 543 -6.91 20.15 -21.29
C ALA A 543 -8.02 19.38 -22.03
N GLU A 544 -8.04 18.06 -21.93
CA GLU A 544 -9.19 17.25 -22.34
C GLU A 544 -10.26 17.32 -21.25
N ARG A 545 -11.45 17.81 -21.60
CA ARG A 545 -12.64 17.71 -20.76
C ARG A 545 -13.12 16.27 -20.78
N VAL A 546 -12.93 15.55 -19.70
CA VAL A 546 -13.63 14.28 -19.46
C VAL A 546 -14.93 14.62 -18.74
N GLN A 547 -16.06 14.52 -19.44
CA GLN A 547 -17.38 14.50 -18.82
C GLN A 547 -17.70 13.04 -18.44
N PHE A 548 -17.95 12.79 -17.17
CA PHE A 548 -18.59 11.54 -16.73
C PHE A 548 -20.10 11.74 -16.81
N ALA A 549 -20.79 10.77 -17.41
CA ALA A 549 -22.25 10.72 -17.52
C ALA A 549 -22.90 10.32 -16.20
#